data_AF-A0A2I0APY1-F1
#
_entry.id   AF-A0A2I0APY1-F1
#
_cell.length_a   1.000
_cell.length_b   1.000
_cell.length_c   1.000
_cell.angle_alpha   90.00
_cell.angle_beta   90.00
_cell.angle_gamma   90.00
#
_symmetry.space_group_name_H-M   'P 1'
#
loop_
_entity.id
_entity.type
_entity.pdbx_description
1 polymer ?
#
loop_
_entity_poly.entity_id
_entity_poly.type
_entity_poly.pdbx_seq_one_letter_code
_entity_poly.pdbx_strand_id
1 'polypeptide(L)'
;MSLLEWWKNSSKQYPILSALTRDVLAAQASIVASESAFSTTGRIVEDYRSSLSPATLCMFTCLQDWFVAESRNQQYNFVDEFKDNSSEEEEEYSRKILCNYDE
;
A
#
# COMPACT_ATOMS: atom_id res chain seq x y z
N MET A 1 24.85 25.43 -14.72
CA MET A 1 25.57 24.41 -13.93
C MET A 1 24.79 24.17 -12.65
N SER A 2 24.35 22.94 -12.43
CA SER A 2 23.69 22.57 -11.16
C SER A 2 24.73 22.13 -10.13
N LEU A 3 24.44 22.30 -8.84
CA LEU A 3 25.33 21.85 -7.75
C LEU A 3 25.64 20.35 -7.84
N LEU A 4 24.65 19.53 -8.23
CA LEU A 4 24.81 18.09 -8.47
C LEU A 4 25.82 17.76 -9.57
N GLU A 5 25.85 18.56 -10.63
CA GLU A 5 26.76 18.38 -11.77
C GLU A 5 28.21 18.66 -11.38
N TRP A 6 28.43 19.63 -10.50
CA TRP A 6 29.75 19.88 -9.90
C TRP A 6 30.20 18.70 -9.02
N TRP A 7 29.33 18.20 -8.14
CA TRP A 7 29.64 17.04 -7.29
C TRP A 7 29.88 15.76 -8.08
N LYS A 8 29.19 15.59 -9.21
CA LYS A 8 29.42 14.50 -10.16
C LYS A 8 30.83 14.58 -10.74
N ASN A 9 31.30 15.77 -11.11
CA ASN A 9 32.66 15.97 -11.61
C ASN A 9 33.73 15.79 -10.51
N SER A 10 33.42 16.22 -9.28
CA SER A 10 34.29 16.08 -8.09
C SER A 10 34.27 14.68 -7.46
N SER A 11 33.45 13.76 -7.97
CA SER A 11 33.29 12.40 -7.42
C SER A 11 34.56 11.56 -7.45
N LYS A 12 35.53 11.88 -8.32
CA LYS A 12 36.82 11.18 -8.37
C LYS A 12 37.74 11.56 -7.20
N GLN A 13 37.66 12.80 -6.73
CA GLN A 13 38.44 13.26 -5.57
C GLN A 13 37.73 12.93 -4.25
N TYR A 14 36.40 12.99 -4.23
CA TYR A 14 35.62 12.82 -3.00
C TYR A 14 34.47 11.82 -3.18
N PRO A 15 34.76 10.51 -3.32
CA PRO A 15 33.76 9.51 -3.69
C PRO A 15 32.67 9.32 -2.62
N ILE A 16 33.04 9.41 -1.35
CA ILE A 16 32.09 9.24 -0.23
C ILE A 16 31.22 10.50 -0.07
N LEU A 17 31.83 11.68 -0.16
CA LEU A 17 31.12 12.94 0.01
C LEU A 17 30.21 13.26 -1.18
N SER A 18 30.61 12.91 -2.41
CA SER A 18 29.76 13.08 -3.59
C SER A 18 28.53 12.18 -3.54
N ALA A 19 28.66 10.95 -3.03
CA ALA A 19 27.54 10.04 -2.83
C ALA A 19 26.55 10.59 -1.78
N LEU A 20 27.06 11.01 -0.62
CA LEU A 20 26.23 11.59 0.44
C LEU A 20 25.52 12.86 -0.02
N THR A 21 26.23 13.72 -0.73
CA THR A 21 25.67 14.98 -1.24
C THR A 21 24.58 14.71 -2.29
N ARG A 22 24.74 13.71 -3.15
CA ARG A 22 23.70 13.30 -4.09
C ARG A 22 22.44 12.85 -3.35
N ASP A 23 22.59 12.02 -2.33
CA ASP A 23 21.45 11.43 -1.62
C ASP A 23 20.68 12.50 -0.81
N VAL A 24 21.41 13.42 -0.14
CA VAL A 24 20.81 14.53 0.60
C VAL A 24 20.14 15.56 -0.32
N LEU A 25 20.80 15.97 -1.41
CA LEU A 25 20.23 16.94 -2.34
C LEU A 25 19.06 16.36 -3.14
N ALA A 26 19.10 15.08 -3.49
CA ALA A 26 17.98 14.40 -4.15
C ALA A 26 16.77 14.31 -3.22
N ALA A 27 16.98 14.00 -1.93
CA ALA A 27 15.92 13.99 -0.93
C ALA A 27 15.31 15.39 -0.75
N GLN A 28 16.13 16.43 -0.65
CA GLN A 28 15.65 17.82 -0.53
C GLN A 28 14.83 18.25 -1.76
N ALA A 29 15.29 17.92 -2.97
CA ALA A 29 14.55 18.21 -4.19
C ALA A 29 13.19 17.49 -4.22
N SER A 30 13.14 16.24 -3.76
CA SER A 30 11.88 15.48 -3.69
C SER A 30 10.93 16.02 -2.62
N ILE A 31 11.43 16.46 -1.46
CA ILE A 31 10.60 17.03 -0.40
C ILE A 31 9.95 18.33 -0.88
N VAL A 32 10.74 19.24 -1.45
CA VAL A 32 10.23 20.52 -1.98
C VAL A 32 9.22 20.28 -3.11
N ALA A 33 9.47 19.32 -4.01
CA ALA A 33 8.53 18.94 -5.04
C ALA A 33 7.23 18.35 -4.46
N SER A 34 7.34 17.52 -3.41
CA SER A 34 6.19 16.93 -2.73
C SER A 34 5.37 17.97 -1.97
N GLU A 35 5.99 18.89 -1.25
CA GLU A 35 5.29 19.98 -0.55
C GLU A 35 4.58 20.91 -1.55
N SER A 36 5.24 21.26 -2.66
CA SER A 36 4.64 22.05 -3.73
C SER A 36 3.44 21.34 -4.38
N ALA A 37 3.58 20.04 -4.66
CA ALA A 37 2.49 19.22 -5.16
C ALA A 37 1.33 19.13 -4.15
N PHE A 38 1.63 18.86 -2.88
CA PHE A 38 0.63 18.77 -1.81
C PHE A 38 -0.03 20.11 -1.47
N SER A 39 0.69 21.22 -1.53
CA SER A 39 0.15 22.56 -1.34
C SER A 39 -0.83 22.92 -2.47
N THR A 40 -0.48 22.55 -3.70
CA THR A 40 -1.36 22.71 -4.86
C THR A 40 -2.60 21.81 -4.75
N THR A 41 -2.43 20.56 -4.35
CA THR A 41 -3.53 19.62 -4.13
C THR A 41 -4.37 20.00 -2.90
N GLY A 42 -3.79 20.58 -1.86
CA GLY A 42 -4.50 21.06 -0.67
C GLY A 42 -5.56 22.10 -1.02
N ARG A 43 -5.22 23.06 -1.90
CA ARG A 43 -6.19 24.05 -2.43
C ARG A 43 -7.31 23.40 -3.25
N ILE A 44 -6.97 22.42 -4.08
CA ILE A 44 -7.95 21.69 -4.91
C ILE A 44 -8.88 20.81 -4.06
N VAL A 45 -8.36 20.17 -3.02
CA VAL A 45 -9.12 19.31 -2.09
C VAL A 45 -9.98 20.13 -1.13
N GLU A 46 -9.49 21.29 -0.68
CA GLU A 46 -10.25 22.20 0.20
C GLU A 46 -11.45 22.83 -0.53
N ASP A 47 -11.28 23.22 -1.80
CA ASP A 47 -12.38 23.70 -2.64
C ASP A 47 -13.47 22.62 -2.84
N TYR A 48 -13.09 21.34 -2.98
CA TYR A 48 -14.05 20.24 -3.15
C TYR A 48 -14.81 19.86 -1.86
N ARG A 49 -14.23 20.09 -0.68
CA ARG A 49 -14.88 19.76 0.61
C ARG A 49 -15.88 20.80 1.10
N SER A 50 -15.93 21.99 0.49
CA SER A 50 -16.76 23.10 0.97
C SER A 50 -18.25 23.04 0.57
N SER A 51 -18.75 21.97 -0.07
CA SER A 51 -20.16 21.91 -0.54
C SER A 51 -21.00 20.71 -0.11
N LEU A 52 -20.47 19.71 0.61
CA LEU A 52 -21.31 18.57 1.02
C LEU A 52 -21.97 18.83 2.37
N SER A 53 -23.31 18.91 2.37
CA SER A 53 -24.06 19.09 3.60
C SER A 53 -23.75 17.93 4.59
N PRO A 54 -23.70 18.18 5.91
CA PRO A 54 -23.48 17.12 6.90
C PRO A 54 -24.45 15.94 6.77
N ALA A 55 -25.67 16.19 6.29
CA ALA A 55 -26.66 15.15 6.00
C ALA A 55 -26.22 14.23 4.85
N THR A 56 -25.63 14.78 3.79
CA THR A 56 -25.10 14.01 2.66
C THR A 56 -23.91 13.14 3.08
N LEU A 57 -23.04 13.67 3.95
CA LEU A 57 -21.93 12.89 4.49
C LEU A 57 -22.41 11.73 5.35
N CYS A 58 -23.37 11.98 6.24
CA CYS A 58 -23.98 10.93 7.06
C CYS A 58 -24.59 9.82 6.21
N MET A 59 -25.36 10.18 5.17
CA MET A 59 -25.94 9.23 4.23
C MET A 59 -24.86 8.40 3.51
N PHE A 60 -23.77 9.03 3.07
CA PHE A 60 -22.68 8.33 2.40
C PHE A 60 -21.96 7.36 3.36
N THR A 61 -21.70 7.78 4.59
CA THR A 61 -21.09 6.91 5.61
C THR A 61 -21.99 5.73 5.96
N CYS A 62 -23.30 5.93 6.10
CA CYS A 62 -24.25 4.83 6.32
C CYS A 62 -24.28 3.83 5.16
N LEU A 63 -24.25 4.32 3.91
CA LEU A 63 -24.19 3.46 2.72
C LEU A 63 -22.87 2.67 2.66
N GLN A 64 -21.75 3.31 3.00
CA GLN A 64 -20.46 2.64 3.04
C GLN A 64 -20.41 1.53 4.10
N ASP A 65 -20.94 1.80 5.30
CA ASP A 65 -21.03 0.82 6.38
C ASP A 65 -21.88 -0.41 5.96
N TRP A 66 -22.98 -0.18 5.25
CA TRP A 66 -23.82 -1.23 4.70
C TRP A 66 -23.07 -2.15 3.72
N PHE A 67 -22.34 -1.59 2.75
CA PHE A 67 -21.57 -2.38 1.78
C PHE A 67 -20.43 -3.19 2.43
N VAL A 68 -19.80 -2.62 3.46
CA VAL A 68 -18.78 -3.33 4.23
C VAL A 68 -19.39 -4.48 5.02
N ALA A 69 -20.56 -4.28 5.63
CA ALA A 69 -21.29 -5.34 6.32
C ALA A 69 -21.71 -6.46 5.35
N GLU A 70 -22.18 -6.13 4.15
CA GLU A 70 -22.53 -7.11 3.12
C GLU A 70 -21.32 -7.95 2.69
N SER A 71 -20.18 -7.29 2.46
CA SER A 71 -18.93 -7.97 2.07
C SER A 71 -18.44 -8.93 3.17
N ARG A 72 -18.60 -8.55 4.45
CA ARG A 72 -18.28 -9.43 5.59
C ARG A 72 -19.19 -10.66 5.66
N ASN A 73 -20.49 -10.49 5.38
CA ASN A 73 -21.43 -11.62 5.33
C ASN A 73 -21.10 -12.59 4.20
N GLN A 74 -20.71 -12.08 3.02
CA GLN A 74 -20.25 -12.92 1.91
C GLN A 74 -18.97 -13.69 2.25
N GLN A 75 -18.02 -13.03 2.92
CA GLN A 75 -16.76 -13.65 3.33
C GLN A 75 -16.96 -14.70 4.44
N TYR A 76 -17.91 -14.49 5.34
CA TYR A 76 -18.31 -15.48 6.34
C TYR A 76 -18.84 -16.76 5.67
N ASN A 77 -19.75 -16.61 4.69
CA ASN A 77 -20.32 -17.76 3.96
C ASN A 77 -19.27 -18.55 3.16
N PHE A 78 -18.30 -17.86 2.53
CA PHE A 78 -17.21 -18.51 1.78
C PHE A 78 -16.25 -19.30 2.67
N VAL A 79 -15.95 -18.81 3.88
CA VAL A 79 -15.04 -19.49 4.82
C VAL A 79 -15.68 -20.73 5.44
N ASP A 80 -16.99 -20.71 5.68
CA ASP A 80 -17.73 -21.89 6.17
C ASP A 80 -17.73 -23.02 5.13
N GLU A 81 -17.97 -22.68 3.85
CA GLU A 81 -17.98 -23.64 2.74
C GLU A 81 -16.59 -24.27 2.44
N PHE A 82 -15.50 -23.56 2.75
CA PHE A 82 -14.14 -24.06 2.56
C PHE A 82 -13.66 -24.97 3.70
N LYS A 83 -14.19 -24.80 4.91
CA LYS A 83 -13.75 -25.56 6.09
C LYS A 83 -14.20 -27.02 6.07
N ASP A 84 -15.33 -27.32 5.45
CA ASP A 84 -15.83 -28.69 5.34
C ASP A 84 -15.09 -29.52 4.27
N ASN A 85 -14.36 -28.88 3.35
CA ASN A 85 -13.65 -29.57 2.26
C ASN A 85 -12.17 -29.88 2.55
N SER A 86 -11.52 -29.21 3.52
CA SER A 86 -10.07 -29.34 3.72
C SER A 86 -9.64 -30.50 4.62
N SER A 87 -10.53 -31.06 5.44
CA SER A 87 -10.18 -32.16 6.34
C SER A 87 -10.06 -33.53 5.66
N GLU A 88 -10.72 -33.73 4.52
CA GLU A 88 -10.74 -35.03 3.82
C GLU A 88 -9.45 -35.28 3.01
N GLU A 89 -8.83 -34.22 2.45
CA GLU A 89 -7.64 -34.35 1.59
C GLU A 89 -6.35 -34.66 2.38
N GLU A 90 -6.21 -34.14 3.60
CA GLU A 90 -5.02 -34.39 4.45
C GLU A 90 -4.97 -35.83 4.99
N GLU A 91 -6.13 -36.44 5.27
CA GLU A 91 -6.21 -37.86 5.64
C GLU A 91 -5.81 -38.78 4.48
N GLU A 92 -6.23 -38.45 3.25
CA GLU A 92 -5.89 -39.26 2.08
C GLU A 92 -4.38 -39.21 1.76
N TYR A 93 -3.76 -38.04 1.88
CA TYR A 93 -2.32 -37.88 1.71
C TYR A 93 -1.55 -38.67 2.78
N SER A 94 -2.02 -38.63 4.03
CA SER A 94 -1.40 -39.37 5.14
C SER A 94 -1.51 -40.89 4.96
N ARG A 95 -2.64 -41.42 4.46
CA ARG A 95 -2.75 -42.85 4.12
C ARG A 95 -1.80 -43.27 3.00
N LYS A 96 -1.60 -42.42 1.98
CA LYS A 96 -0.69 -42.72 0.85
C LYS A 96 0.78 -42.74 1.28
N ILE A 97 1.19 -41.89 2.21
CA ILE A 97 2.58 -41.86 2.70
C ILE A 97 2.91 -43.11 3.53
N LEU A 98 1.99 -43.54 4.41
CA LEU A 98 2.24 -44.66 5.32
C LEU A 98 2.30 -46.02 4.60
N CYS A 99 1.55 -46.22 3.50
CA CYS A 99 1.60 -47.47 2.73
C CYS A 99 2.88 -47.63 1.88
N ASN A 100 3.66 -46.57 1.69
CA ASN A 100 4.84 -46.57 0.81
C ASN A 100 6.17 -46.70 1.56
N TYR A 101 6.14 -46.86 2.89
CA TYR A 101 7.33 -46.93 3.73
C TYR A 101 7.71 -48.35 4.20
N ASP A 102 6.93 -49.36 3.81
CA ASP A 102 7.14 -50.77 4.23
C ASP A 102 7.46 -51.72 3.05
N GLU A 103 8.23 -51.27 2.05
CA GLU A 103 8.92 -52.14 1.07
C GLU A 103 10.25 -51.52 0.60
#